data_AF-A0A7H8YSM2-F1
#
_entry.id   AF-A0A7H8YSM2-F1
#
_cell.length_a   1.000
_cell.length_b   1.000
_cell.length_c   1.000
_cell.angle_alpha   90.00
_cell.angle_beta   90.00
_cell.angle_gamma   90.00
#
_symmetry.space_group_name_H-M   'P 1'
#
loop_
_entity.id
_entity.type
_entity.pdbx_description
1 polymer ?
#
loop_
_entity_poly.entity_id
_entity_poly.type
_entity_poly.pdbx_seq_one_letter_code
_entity_poly.pdbx_strand_id
1 'polypeptide(L)'
;MDTVYIICLAPLVIFIGIFLYLTVVRKNAFEERLVLFRPTHQLSQKREAYMQGAHKYRKYASIALLVLFSFLLLILIFVMFKEDFEEIGSVYMVIFNKIKKLILFVLLVLIPIVLAYYLATYVLKRNEKAQHMLVEQMSDTDFETLLKVKDSLPSISKYSPPFVLCNKKLYIFLFYAIRKIDPTQITEINWENNKNSIFIRLKSPKRTMFTLSPTTFSYFLPIVEQYTKPK
;
A
#
# COMPACT_ATOMS: atom_id res chain seq x y z
N MET A 1 -9.93 3.82 -36.06
CA MET A 1 -9.14 3.59 -34.83
C MET A 1 -9.09 2.09 -34.63
N ASP A 2 -7.95 1.46 -34.92
CA ASP A 2 -7.84 -0.01 -34.99
C ASP A 2 -8.28 -0.64 -33.66
N THR A 3 -9.04 -1.73 -33.71
CA THR A 3 -9.55 -2.49 -32.56
C THR A 3 -8.47 -2.78 -31.49
N VAL A 4 -7.22 -2.93 -31.92
CA VAL A 4 -6.03 -3.07 -31.06
C VAL A 4 -5.86 -1.90 -30.09
N TYR A 5 -6.01 -0.65 -30.54
CA TYR A 5 -5.89 0.52 -29.68
C TYR A 5 -6.99 0.59 -28.62
N ILE A 6 -8.21 0.17 -28.95
CA ILE A 6 -9.34 0.13 -28.01
C ILE A 6 -9.10 -0.94 -26.93
N ILE A 7 -8.62 -2.12 -27.34
CA ILE A 7 -8.26 -3.20 -26.41
C ILE A 7 -7.10 -2.76 -25.49
N CYS A 8 -6.12 -2.02 -26.00
CA CYS A 8 -4.98 -1.53 -25.22
C CYS A 8 -5.32 -0.35 -24.29
N LEU A 9 -6.31 0.48 -24.65
CA LEU A 9 -6.77 1.60 -23.82
C LEU A 9 -7.59 1.13 -22.61
N ALA A 10 -8.36 0.06 -22.73
CA ALA A 10 -9.25 -0.41 -21.65
C ALA A 10 -8.50 -0.73 -20.33
N PRO A 11 -7.39 -1.49 -20.31
CA PRO A 11 -6.60 -1.72 -19.10
C PRO A 11 -6.06 -0.43 -18.48
N LEU A 12 -5.62 0.53 -19.29
CA LEU A 12 -5.09 1.80 -18.83
C LEU A 12 -6.18 2.66 -18.18
N VAL A 13 -7.36 2.73 -18.80
CA VAL A 13 -8.54 3.42 -18.24
C VAL A 13 -8.95 2.79 -16.91
N ILE A 14 -8.93 1.46 -16.80
CA ILE A 14 -9.19 0.75 -15.53
C ILE A 14 -8.15 1.14 -14.48
N PHE A 15 -6.86 1.13 -14.84
CA PHE A 15 -5.78 1.46 -13.89
C PHE A 15 -5.86 2.90 -13.38
N ILE A 16 -6.15 3.86 -14.28
CA ILE A 16 -6.40 5.26 -13.93
C ILE A 16 -7.66 5.37 -13.08
N GLY A 17 -8.73 4.65 -13.42
CA GLY A 17 -9.97 4.61 -12.63
C GLY A 17 -9.72 4.11 -11.21
N ILE A 18 -8.94 3.03 -11.04
CA ILE A 18 -8.52 2.52 -9.73
C ILE A 18 -7.71 3.60 -9.00
N PHE A 19 -6.74 4.21 -9.67
CA PHE A 19 -5.91 5.25 -9.07
C PHE A 19 -6.72 6.43 -8.53
N LEU A 20 -7.62 6.98 -9.36
CA LEU A 20 -8.51 8.08 -8.97
C LEU A 20 -9.47 7.66 -7.85
N TYR A 21 -10.02 6.45 -7.92
CA TYR A 21 -10.89 5.92 -6.88
C TYR A 21 -10.17 5.84 -5.53
N LEU A 22 -8.91 5.37 -5.53
CA LEU A 22 -8.11 5.21 -4.31
C LEU A 22 -7.61 6.54 -3.72
N THR A 23 -7.22 7.48 -4.57
CA THR A 23 -6.58 8.74 -4.13
C THR A 23 -7.57 9.88 -3.91
N VAL A 24 -8.66 9.92 -4.69
CA VAL A 24 -9.61 11.04 -4.69
C VAL A 24 -10.94 10.65 -4.03
N VAL A 25 -11.55 9.56 -4.49
CA VAL A 25 -12.96 9.24 -4.16
C VAL A 25 -13.12 8.56 -2.81
N ARG A 26 -12.23 7.62 -2.47
CA ARG A 26 -12.40 6.74 -1.31
C ARG A 26 -11.89 7.35 0.01
N LYS A 27 -12.35 8.56 0.34
CA LYS A 27 -12.06 9.14 1.66
C LYS A 27 -13.10 8.66 2.67
N ASN A 28 -12.63 8.01 3.72
CA ASN A 28 -13.48 7.68 4.87
C ASN A 28 -13.26 8.71 5.98
N ALA A 29 -14.11 8.70 7.01
CA ALA A 29 -14.04 9.68 8.10
C ALA A 29 -12.69 9.69 8.87
N PHE A 30 -11.89 8.62 8.78
CA PHE A 30 -10.52 8.64 9.30
C PHE A 30 -9.57 9.37 8.34
N GLU A 31 -9.64 9.08 7.04
CA GLU A 31 -8.79 9.72 6.04
C GLU A 31 -9.07 11.22 5.89
N GLU A 32 -10.31 11.66 6.04
CA GLU A 32 -10.65 13.10 6.08
C GLU A 32 -9.96 13.82 7.24
N ARG A 33 -10.02 13.23 8.44
CA ARG A 33 -9.30 13.75 9.61
C ARG A 33 -7.79 13.71 9.41
N LEU A 34 -7.28 12.67 8.76
CA LEU A 34 -5.86 12.53 8.44
C LEU A 34 -5.38 13.62 7.47
N VAL A 35 -6.21 14.08 6.52
CA VAL A 35 -5.87 15.19 5.61
C VAL A 35 -5.64 16.48 6.40
N LEU A 36 -6.54 16.78 7.33
CA LEU A 36 -6.48 17.97 8.18
C LEU A 36 -5.37 17.91 9.25
N PHE A 37 -4.94 16.70 9.64
CA PHE A 37 -3.92 16.51 10.65
C PHE A 37 -2.62 17.29 10.35
N ARG A 38 -2.15 17.98 11.39
CA ARG A 38 -0.85 18.66 11.50
C ARG A 38 -0.24 18.21 12.83
N PRO A 39 1.01 17.69 12.84
CA PRO A 39 1.70 17.36 14.08
C PRO A 39 1.67 18.56 15.02
N THR A 40 1.07 18.39 16.20
CA THR A 40 0.82 19.52 17.12
C THR A 40 1.53 19.33 18.46
N HIS A 41 1.80 18.10 18.86
CA HIS A 41 2.39 17.77 20.15
C HIS A 41 3.82 17.29 19.99
N GLN A 42 4.69 17.74 20.90
CA GLN A 42 6.02 17.18 21.02
C GLN A 42 5.90 15.75 21.54
N LEU A 43 6.34 14.79 20.74
CA LEU A 43 6.34 13.39 21.13
C LEU A 43 7.35 13.14 22.25
N SER A 44 7.07 12.17 23.12
CA SER A 44 8.09 11.68 24.04
C SER A 44 9.28 11.10 23.26
N GLN A 45 10.48 11.13 23.84
CA GLN A 45 11.71 10.70 23.18
C GLN A 45 11.60 9.31 22.53
N LYS A 46 10.93 8.35 23.20
CA LYS A 46 10.69 7.00 22.66
C LYS A 46 9.79 7.02 21.42
N ARG A 47 8.71 7.80 21.45
CA ARG A 47 7.75 7.95 20.33
C ARG A 47 8.40 8.68 19.16
N GLU A 48 9.22 9.68 19.44
CA GLU A 48 9.99 10.39 18.43
C GLU A 48 11.01 9.47 17.74
N ALA A 49 11.75 8.66 18.50
CA ALA A 49 12.68 7.67 17.94
C ALA A 49 11.95 6.65 17.04
N TYR A 50 10.76 6.20 17.44
CA TYR A 50 9.91 5.37 16.60
C TYR A 50 9.53 6.09 15.29
N MET A 51 9.08 7.34 15.37
CA MET A 51 8.68 8.12 14.19
C MET A 51 9.85 8.42 13.25
N GLN A 52 11.04 8.68 13.79
CA GLN A 52 12.26 8.80 12.98
C GLN A 52 12.57 7.50 12.25
N GLY A 53 12.37 6.35 12.89
CA GLY A 53 12.46 5.03 12.27
C GLY A 53 11.46 4.86 11.13
N ALA A 54 10.19 5.20 11.34
CA ALA A 54 9.14 5.16 10.32
C ALA A 54 9.43 6.09 9.13
N HIS A 55 9.97 7.29 9.39
CA HIS A 55 10.37 8.23 8.37
C HIS A 55 11.52 7.70 7.50
N LYS A 56 12.57 7.18 8.14
CA LYS A 56 13.69 6.52 7.45
C LYS A 56 13.18 5.35 6.61
N TYR A 57 12.33 4.52 7.18
CA TYR A 57 11.71 3.40 6.48
C TYR A 57 10.98 3.85 5.21
N ARG A 58 10.08 4.85 5.29
CA ARG A 58 9.39 5.39 4.11
C ARG A 58 10.38 5.86 3.05
N LYS A 59 11.42 6.60 3.45
CA LYS A 59 12.43 7.14 2.54
C LYS A 59 13.16 6.01 1.80
N TYR A 60 13.67 5.03 2.54
CA TYR A 60 14.39 3.89 1.94
C TYR A 60 13.46 2.99 1.11
N ALA A 61 12.23 2.74 1.55
CA ALA A 61 11.25 1.99 0.78
C ALA A 61 10.91 2.70 -0.54
N SER A 62 10.75 4.03 -0.52
CA SER A 62 10.48 4.82 -1.73
C SER A 62 11.68 4.80 -2.71
N ILE A 63 12.91 4.84 -2.19
CA ILE A 63 14.14 4.70 -3.00
C ILE A 63 14.24 3.28 -3.59
N ALA A 64 14.02 2.25 -2.77
CA ALA A 64 14.04 0.86 -3.23
C ALA A 64 13.00 0.60 -4.32
N LEU A 65 11.78 1.14 -4.16
CA LEU A 65 10.74 1.10 -5.20
C LEU A 65 11.20 1.80 -6.48
N LEU A 66 11.79 2.99 -6.38
CA LEU A 66 12.30 3.73 -7.53
C LEU A 66 13.34 2.91 -8.30
N VAL A 67 14.32 2.32 -7.59
CA VAL A 67 15.35 1.46 -8.18
C VAL A 67 14.72 0.23 -8.85
N LEU A 68 13.79 -0.44 -8.17
CA LEU A 68 13.11 -1.63 -8.70
C LEU A 68 12.35 -1.30 -10.00
N PHE A 69 11.53 -0.25 -10.01
CA PHE A 69 10.79 0.16 -11.20
C PHE A 69 11.70 0.65 -12.32
N SER A 70 12.79 1.35 -12.00
CA SER A 70 13.78 1.78 -13.01
C SER A 70 14.48 0.58 -13.64
N PHE A 71 14.87 -0.41 -12.85
CA PHE A 71 15.49 -1.63 -13.34
C PHE A 71 14.55 -2.43 -14.24
N LEU A 72 13.27 -2.59 -13.84
CA LEU A 72 12.24 -3.20 -14.67
C LEU A 72 12.08 -2.46 -16.01
N LEU A 73 12.06 -1.13 -15.98
CA LEU A 73 11.95 -0.29 -17.16
C LEU A 73 13.17 -0.44 -18.09
N LEU A 74 14.39 -0.53 -17.56
CA LEU A 74 15.60 -0.77 -18.34
C LEU A 74 15.57 -2.13 -19.06
N ILE A 75 15.12 -3.19 -18.38
CA ILE A 75 14.96 -4.52 -19.00
C ILE A 75 13.99 -4.44 -20.17
N LEU A 76 12.85 -3.77 -19.97
CA LEU A 76 11.81 -3.66 -20.99
C LEU A 76 12.28 -2.83 -22.19
N ILE A 77 13.01 -1.75 -21.95
CA ILE A 77 13.68 -0.96 -23.00
C ILE A 77 14.67 -1.84 -23.78
N PHE A 78 15.52 -2.61 -23.09
CA PHE A 78 16.50 -3.48 -23.74
C PHE A 78 15.82 -4.52 -24.64
N VAL A 79 14.75 -5.18 -24.17
CA VAL A 79 13.96 -6.13 -24.98
C VAL A 79 13.37 -5.45 -26.22
N MET A 80 12.81 -4.25 -26.05
CA MET A 80 12.20 -3.49 -27.15
C MET A 80 13.19 -3.13 -28.26
N PHE A 81 14.41 -2.73 -27.90
CA PHE A 81 15.46 -2.37 -28.85
C PHE A 81 16.19 -3.58 -29.45
N LYS A 82 16.17 -4.75 -28.79
CA LYS A 82 16.77 -5.98 -29.33
C LYS A 82 16.11 -6.42 -30.64
N GLU A 83 14.78 -6.31 -30.73
CA GLU A 83 14.01 -6.72 -31.92
C GLU A 83 14.25 -5.83 -33.16
N ASP A 84 14.76 -4.61 -32.98
CA ASP A 84 14.93 -3.64 -34.06
C ASP A 84 16.25 -3.81 -34.86
N PHE A 85 17.10 -4.79 -34.50
CA PHE A 85 18.37 -5.08 -35.17
C PHE A 85 18.25 -6.08 -36.34
N GLU A 86 17.11 -6.75 -36.55
CA GLU A 86 16.97 -7.87 -37.50
C GLU A 86 16.22 -7.56 -38.82
N GLU A 87 15.55 -6.43 -38.97
CA GLU A 87 14.76 -6.14 -40.19
C GLU A 87 15.21 -4.87 -40.95
N ILE A 88 15.81 -5.07 -42.14
CA ILE A 88 16.03 -4.02 -43.14
C ILE A 88 14.97 -4.17 -44.23
N GLY A 89 13.89 -3.39 -44.12
CA GLY A 89 12.84 -3.23 -45.12
C GLY A 89 12.46 -1.75 -45.29
N SER A 90 11.64 -1.41 -46.30
CA SER A 90 11.40 -0.03 -46.78
C SER A 90 11.30 1.03 -45.66
N VAL A 91 12.12 2.09 -45.78
CA VAL A 91 12.38 3.11 -44.75
C VAL A 91 11.10 3.71 -44.15
N TYR A 92 10.06 3.94 -44.94
CA TYR A 92 8.81 4.57 -44.48
C TYR A 92 7.97 3.67 -43.57
N MET A 93 7.74 2.41 -43.97
CA MET A 93 6.96 1.45 -43.17
C MET A 93 7.68 1.07 -41.87
N VAL A 94 9.01 1.04 -41.89
CA VAL A 94 9.84 0.79 -40.71
C VAL A 94 9.73 1.94 -39.69
N ILE A 95 9.78 3.20 -40.13
CA ILE A 95 9.63 4.36 -39.24
C ILE A 95 8.22 4.40 -38.61
N PHE A 96 7.18 4.18 -39.41
CA PHE A 96 5.79 4.18 -38.92
C PHE A 96 5.55 3.07 -37.88
N ASN A 97 6.02 1.85 -38.13
CA ASN A 97 5.92 0.76 -37.17
C ASN A 97 6.72 1.02 -35.89
N LYS A 98 7.92 1.62 -35.98
CA LYS A 98 8.72 1.99 -34.80
C LYS A 98 8.02 3.02 -33.92
N ILE A 99 7.45 4.06 -34.51
CA ILE A 99 6.68 5.08 -33.76
C ILE A 99 5.45 4.43 -33.10
N LYS A 100 4.72 3.58 -33.83
CA LYS A 100 3.56 2.84 -33.28
C LYS A 100 3.94 1.95 -32.10
N LYS A 101 5.04 1.21 -32.21
CA LYS A 101 5.59 0.34 -31.15
C LYS A 101 6.01 1.13 -29.91
N LEU A 102 6.66 2.28 -30.11
CA LEU A 102 7.05 3.20 -29.02
C LEU A 102 5.82 3.78 -28.30
N ILE A 103 4.81 4.23 -29.03
CA ILE A 103 3.56 4.74 -28.45
C ILE A 103 2.87 3.65 -27.62
N LEU A 104 2.80 2.42 -28.16
CA LEU A 104 2.20 1.30 -27.45
C LEU A 104 2.97 0.95 -26.16
N PHE A 105 4.30 0.97 -26.22
CA PHE A 105 5.16 0.79 -25.05
C PHE A 105 4.93 1.86 -23.98
N VAL A 106 4.87 3.13 -24.36
CA VAL A 106 4.59 4.22 -23.43
C VAL A 106 3.23 4.02 -22.76
N LEU A 107 2.20 3.69 -23.55
CA LEU A 107 0.84 3.55 -23.06
C LEU A 107 0.66 2.33 -22.15
N LEU A 108 1.16 1.16 -22.56
CA LEU A 108 0.91 -0.10 -21.86
C LEU A 108 1.90 -0.42 -20.76
N VAL A 109 3.10 0.16 -20.80
CA VAL A 109 4.20 -0.22 -19.91
C VAL A 109 4.63 0.97 -19.06
N LEU A 110 5.07 2.06 -19.71
CA LEU A 110 5.65 3.19 -18.99
C LEU A 110 4.63 3.86 -18.06
N ILE A 111 3.45 4.22 -18.57
CA ILE A 111 2.43 4.92 -17.79
C ILE A 111 1.96 4.07 -16.59
N PRO A 112 1.59 2.79 -16.74
CA PRO A 112 1.20 1.95 -15.60
C PRO A 112 2.31 1.78 -14.56
N ILE A 113 3.57 1.64 -14.98
CA ILE A 113 4.72 1.54 -14.05
C ILE A 113 4.87 2.82 -13.23
N VAL A 114 4.84 3.99 -13.88
CA VAL A 114 4.94 5.29 -13.21
C VAL A 114 3.77 5.50 -12.24
N LEU A 115 2.55 5.12 -12.66
CA LEU A 115 1.36 5.24 -11.84
C LEU A 115 1.40 4.31 -10.62
N ALA A 116 1.87 3.07 -10.80
CA ALA A 116 2.09 2.12 -9.71
C ALA A 116 3.13 2.62 -8.71
N TYR A 117 4.24 3.19 -9.19
CA TYR A 117 5.25 3.84 -8.34
C TYR A 117 4.65 4.99 -7.52
N TYR A 118 3.90 5.89 -8.17
CA TYR A 118 3.25 7.00 -7.49
C TYR A 118 2.24 6.50 -6.44
N LEU A 119 1.43 5.49 -6.77
CA LEU A 119 0.46 4.93 -5.84
C LEU A 119 1.14 4.27 -4.63
N ALA A 120 2.21 3.51 -4.83
CA ALA A 120 2.96 2.90 -3.75
C ALA A 120 3.59 3.94 -2.81
N THR A 121 4.22 4.98 -3.37
CA THR A 121 4.80 6.07 -2.57
C THR A 121 3.73 6.90 -1.84
N TYR A 122 2.58 7.12 -2.48
CA TYR A 122 1.40 7.73 -1.85
C TYR A 122 0.94 6.93 -0.63
N VAL A 123 0.78 5.60 -0.76
CA VAL A 123 0.38 4.72 0.33
C VAL A 123 1.39 4.76 1.49
N LEU A 124 2.68 4.71 1.20
CA LEU A 124 3.72 4.82 2.23
C LEU A 124 3.65 6.16 2.98
N LYS A 125 3.49 7.27 2.26
CA LYS A 125 3.36 8.62 2.85
C LYS A 125 2.10 8.76 3.70
N ARG A 126 0.96 8.24 3.22
CA ARG A 126 -0.30 8.22 3.96
C ARG A 126 -0.16 7.41 5.25
N ASN A 127 0.46 6.23 5.17
CA ASN A 127 0.63 5.34 6.31
C ASN A 127 1.54 5.94 7.39
N GLU A 128 2.67 6.55 7.02
CA GLU A 128 3.53 7.28 7.98
C GLU A 128 2.76 8.42 8.65
N LYS A 129 2.00 9.22 7.87
CA LYS A 129 1.21 10.31 8.43
C LYS A 129 0.16 9.79 9.42
N ALA A 130 -0.50 8.68 9.10
CA ALA A 130 -1.48 8.05 9.98
C ALA A 130 -0.83 7.51 11.24
N GLN A 131 0.34 6.89 11.14
CA GLN A 131 1.10 6.46 12.31
C GLN A 131 1.44 7.65 13.22
N HIS A 132 1.89 8.78 12.66
CA HIS A 132 2.17 9.98 13.46
C HIS A 132 0.94 10.44 14.25
N MET A 133 -0.21 10.52 13.58
CA MET A 133 -1.48 10.90 14.20
C MET A 133 -1.88 9.92 15.31
N LEU A 134 -1.74 8.61 15.09
CA LEU A 134 -2.06 7.60 16.10
C LEU A 134 -1.08 7.63 17.27
N VAL A 135 0.22 7.80 16.99
CA VAL A 135 1.29 7.85 18.00
C VAL A 135 1.15 9.07 18.90
N GLU A 136 0.66 10.20 18.40
CA GLU A 136 0.30 11.35 19.25
C GLU A 136 -0.89 11.04 20.18
N GLN A 137 -1.85 10.24 19.72
CA GLN A 137 -3.12 10.02 20.43
C GLN A 137 -3.15 8.78 21.34
N MET A 138 -2.22 7.84 21.15
CA MET A 138 -2.23 6.56 21.87
C MET A 138 -1.75 6.68 23.32
N SER A 139 -2.28 5.82 24.19
CA SER A 139 -1.74 5.60 25.53
C SER A 139 -0.37 4.90 25.47
N ASP A 140 0.37 4.90 26.58
CA ASP A 140 1.64 4.19 26.66
C ASP A 140 1.48 2.67 26.50
N THR A 141 0.38 2.10 26.97
CA THR A 141 0.06 0.66 26.79
C THR A 141 -0.16 0.30 25.33
N ASP A 142 -0.87 1.16 24.59
CA ASP A 142 -1.11 0.97 23.16
C ASP A 142 0.20 1.13 22.37
N PHE A 143 1.07 2.08 22.78
CA PHE A 143 2.39 2.26 22.19
C PHE A 143 3.31 1.05 22.40
N GLU A 144 3.36 0.48 23.61
CA GLU A 144 4.12 -0.75 23.86
C GLU A 144 3.60 -1.93 23.02
N THR A 145 2.29 -2.01 22.81
CA THR A 145 1.69 -3.01 21.91
C THR A 145 2.13 -2.79 20.46
N LEU A 146 2.17 -1.54 20.00
CA LEU A 146 2.69 -1.18 18.68
C LEU A 146 4.16 -1.57 18.51
N LEU A 147 4.99 -1.38 19.54
CA LEU A 147 6.40 -1.77 19.50
C LEU A 147 6.57 -3.30 19.38
N LYS A 148 5.77 -4.08 20.12
CA LYS A 148 5.74 -5.55 20.00
C LYS A 148 5.35 -6.00 18.59
N VAL A 149 4.32 -5.37 18.00
CA VAL A 149 3.91 -5.64 16.61
C VAL A 149 5.04 -5.28 15.66
N LYS A 150 5.67 -4.10 15.80
CA LYS A 150 6.85 -3.71 15.01
C LYS A 150 7.96 -4.76 15.06
N ASP A 151 8.29 -5.27 16.24
CA ASP A 151 9.39 -6.23 16.40
C ASP A 151 9.04 -7.65 15.91
N SER A 152 7.75 -7.95 15.76
CA SER A 152 7.28 -9.18 15.10
C SER A 152 7.38 -9.16 13.58
N LEU A 153 7.55 -7.97 12.98
CA LEU A 153 7.55 -7.78 11.54
C LEU A 153 8.94 -8.03 10.94
N PRO A 154 8.99 -8.56 9.71
CA PRO A 154 10.23 -8.64 8.94
C PRO A 154 10.91 -7.27 8.80
N SER A 155 12.25 -7.27 8.71
CA SER A 155 13.04 -6.04 8.57
C SER A 155 12.58 -5.14 7.41
N ILE A 156 12.15 -5.74 6.30
CA ILE A 156 11.64 -5.03 5.10
C ILE A 156 10.29 -4.32 5.31
N SER A 157 9.57 -4.61 6.39
CA SER A 157 8.26 -4.02 6.71
C SER A 157 8.17 -3.59 8.18
N LYS A 158 9.31 -3.44 8.86
CA LYS A 158 9.39 -3.23 10.30
C LYS A 158 8.53 -2.05 10.79
N TYR A 159 8.52 -0.95 10.04
CA TYR A 159 7.73 0.25 10.35
C TYR A 159 6.44 0.38 9.52
N SER A 160 5.97 -0.71 8.93
CA SER A 160 4.68 -0.76 8.22
C SER A 160 3.74 -1.80 8.85
N PRO A 161 3.32 -1.60 10.13
CA PRO A 161 2.37 -2.46 10.78
C PRO A 161 1.06 -2.58 9.99
N PRO A 162 0.53 -3.81 9.83
CA PRO A 162 -0.73 -4.05 9.14
C PRO A 162 -1.94 -3.60 9.97
N PHE A 163 -1.79 -3.45 11.28
CA PHE A 163 -2.80 -2.87 12.16
C PHE A 163 -2.16 -2.12 13.33
N VAL A 164 -2.93 -1.19 13.92
CA VAL A 164 -2.56 -0.46 15.14
C VAL A 164 -3.77 -0.40 16.07
N LEU A 165 -3.58 -0.72 17.35
CA LEU A 165 -4.56 -0.44 18.40
C LEU A 165 -4.29 0.95 18.95
N CYS A 166 -5.31 1.80 19.00
CA CYS A 166 -5.20 3.13 19.59
C CYS A 166 -6.54 3.54 20.18
N ASN A 167 -6.56 3.86 21.48
CA ASN A 167 -7.73 4.30 22.22
C ASN A 167 -8.92 3.34 22.08
N LYS A 168 -8.67 2.04 22.28
CA LYS A 168 -9.65 0.94 22.13
C LYS A 168 -10.26 0.81 20.73
N LYS A 169 -9.70 1.48 19.71
CA LYS A 169 -10.10 1.35 18.30
C LYS A 169 -8.99 0.69 17.52
N LEU A 170 -9.38 -0.18 16.60
CA LEU A 170 -8.46 -0.95 15.77
C LEU A 170 -8.35 -0.29 14.39
N TYR A 171 -7.15 0.10 14.00
CA TYR A 171 -6.87 0.71 12.71
C TYR A 171 -6.18 -0.30 11.81
N ILE A 172 -6.85 -0.76 10.75
CA ILE A 172 -6.30 -1.69 9.77
C ILE A 172 -5.73 -0.91 8.60
N PHE A 173 -4.45 -1.12 8.31
CA PHE A 173 -3.72 -0.47 7.24
C PHE A 173 -3.82 -1.32 5.98
N LEU A 174 -4.77 -0.97 5.10
CA LEU A 174 -4.92 -1.60 3.80
C LEU A 174 -4.24 -0.75 2.74
N PHE A 175 -3.80 -1.38 1.65
CA PHE A 175 -3.23 -0.68 0.51
C PHE A 175 -4.17 0.46 0.04
N TYR A 176 -5.46 0.17 -0.09
CA TYR A 176 -6.44 1.11 -0.62
C TYR A 176 -7.04 2.10 0.38
N ALA A 177 -7.00 1.83 1.69
CA ALA A 177 -7.57 2.70 2.72
C ALA A 177 -7.12 2.30 4.12
N ILE A 178 -7.13 3.24 5.06
CA ILE A 178 -7.00 2.90 6.49
C ILE A 178 -8.39 2.78 7.11
N ARG A 179 -8.73 1.59 7.62
CA ARG A 179 -10.04 1.34 8.22
C ARG A 179 -9.96 1.41 9.73
N LYS A 180 -10.70 2.36 10.32
CA LYS A 180 -11.01 2.38 11.74
C LYS A 180 -12.15 1.40 12.01
N ILE A 181 -11.91 0.43 12.86
CA ILE A 181 -12.86 -0.57 13.33
C ILE A 181 -13.05 -0.38 14.84
N ASP A 182 -14.31 -0.45 15.26
CA ASP A 182 -14.65 -0.57 16.66
C ASP A 182 -14.64 -2.06 17.03
N PRO A 183 -13.71 -2.55 17.88
CA PRO A 183 -13.62 -3.97 18.20
C PRO A 183 -14.92 -4.55 18.77
N THR A 184 -15.72 -3.75 19.47
CA THR A 184 -17.01 -4.15 20.03
C THR A 184 -18.10 -4.40 18.98
N GLN A 185 -17.91 -3.86 17.76
CA GLN A 185 -18.83 -4.05 16.63
C GLN A 185 -18.40 -5.21 15.73
N ILE A 186 -17.40 -6.00 16.14
CA ILE A 186 -16.99 -7.18 15.40
C ILE A 186 -18.02 -8.28 15.64
N THR A 187 -18.67 -8.70 14.56
CA THR A 187 -19.71 -9.74 14.61
C THR A 187 -19.17 -11.09 14.20
N GLU A 188 -18.19 -11.11 13.29
CA GLU A 188 -17.60 -12.35 12.77
C GLU A 188 -16.11 -12.13 12.50
N ILE A 189 -15.30 -13.12 12.87
CA ILE A 189 -13.89 -13.23 12.50
C ILE A 189 -13.64 -14.66 11.99
N ASN A 190 -13.27 -14.77 10.73
CA ASN A 190 -12.85 -16.02 10.11
C ASN A 190 -11.41 -15.85 9.64
N TRP A 191 -10.58 -16.89 9.82
CA TRP A 191 -9.21 -16.87 9.35
C TRP A 191 -8.81 -18.23 8.78
N GLU A 192 -7.97 -18.18 7.75
CA GLU A 192 -7.46 -19.36 7.07
C GLU A 192 -5.95 -19.30 7.06
N ASN A 193 -5.32 -20.41 7.45
CA ASN A 193 -3.88 -20.54 7.44
C ASN A 193 -3.40 -20.95 6.05
N ASN A 194 -2.46 -20.18 5.50
CA ASN A 194 -1.71 -20.52 4.31
C ASN A 194 -0.22 -20.58 4.67
N LYS A 195 0.60 -21.29 3.89
CA LYS A 195 1.99 -21.68 4.26
C LYS A 195 2.79 -20.60 5.00
N ASN A 196 2.75 -19.34 4.52
CA ASN A 196 3.50 -18.22 5.11
C ASN A 196 2.61 -17.05 5.58
N SER A 197 1.29 -17.20 5.57
CA SER A 197 0.39 -16.07 5.79
C SER A 197 -1.01 -16.50 6.24
N ILE A 198 -1.63 -15.71 7.11
CA ILE A 198 -2.98 -15.94 7.60
C ILE A 198 -3.92 -14.95 6.95
N PHE A 199 -4.89 -15.45 6.18
CA PHE A 199 -5.93 -14.64 5.55
C PHE A 199 -7.07 -14.42 6.53
N ILE A 200 -7.44 -13.17 6.77
CA ILE A 200 -8.43 -12.78 7.78
C ILE A 200 -9.61 -12.13 7.10
N ARG A 201 -10.80 -12.60 7.43
CA ARG A 201 -12.09 -12.00 7.06
C ARG A 201 -12.78 -11.53 8.33
N LEU A 202 -12.85 -10.22 8.49
CA LEU A 202 -13.45 -9.57 9.65
C LEU A 202 -14.70 -8.80 9.22
N LYS A 203 -15.81 -8.97 9.96
CA LYS A 203 -17.07 -8.25 9.73
C LYS A 203 -17.34 -7.28 10.87
N SER A 204 -17.26 -5.98 10.56
CA SER A 204 -17.61 -4.92 11.51
C SER A 204 -18.01 -3.66 10.76
N PRO A 205 -19.27 -3.20 10.91
CA PRO A 205 -20.41 -3.36 9.98
C PRO A 205 -20.13 -3.65 8.49
N LYS A 206 -18.95 -3.32 7.96
CA LYS A 206 -18.49 -3.71 6.61
C LYS A 206 -17.49 -4.85 6.70
N ARG A 207 -17.51 -5.74 5.71
CA ARG A 207 -16.50 -6.79 5.57
C ARG A 207 -15.14 -6.16 5.23
N THR A 208 -14.10 -6.61 5.92
CA THR A 208 -12.71 -6.23 5.71
C THR A 208 -11.88 -7.49 5.58
N MET A 209 -11.04 -7.56 4.55
CA MET A 209 -10.16 -8.67 4.27
C MET A 209 -8.74 -8.18 4.23
N PHE A 210 -7.84 -8.89 4.89
CA PHE A 210 -6.42 -8.58 4.94
C PHE A 210 -5.63 -9.80 5.37
N THR A 211 -4.31 -9.73 5.20
CA THR A 211 -3.41 -10.83 5.45
C THR A 211 -2.39 -10.43 6.50
N LEU A 212 -2.12 -11.32 7.45
CA LEU A 212 -1.07 -11.15 8.46
C LEU A 212 -0.04 -12.27 8.34
N SER A 213 1.20 -12.02 8.79
CA SER A 213 2.12 -13.12 9.07
C SER A 213 1.63 -13.91 10.30
N PRO A 214 2.02 -15.19 10.45
CA PRO A 214 1.72 -15.95 11.67
C PRO A 214 2.19 -15.25 12.95
N THR A 215 3.36 -14.60 12.92
CA THR A 215 3.91 -13.86 14.06
C THR A 215 3.10 -12.62 14.41
N THR A 216 2.61 -11.86 13.43
CA THR A 216 1.80 -10.67 13.68
C THR A 216 0.36 -11.04 14.04
N PHE A 217 -0.14 -12.18 13.54
CA PHE A 217 -1.44 -12.72 13.89
C PHE A 217 -1.55 -13.10 15.37
N SER A 218 -0.48 -13.61 15.99
CA SER A 218 -0.48 -13.96 17.42
C SER A 218 -0.68 -12.75 18.34
N TYR A 219 -0.33 -11.54 17.89
CA TYR A 219 -0.66 -10.29 18.60
C TYR A 219 -2.05 -9.78 18.25
N PHE A 220 -2.50 -9.99 17.00
CA PHE A 220 -3.80 -9.54 16.52
C PHE A 220 -4.97 -10.25 17.20
N LEU A 221 -4.92 -11.58 17.24
CA LEU A 221 -6.05 -12.41 17.68
C LEU A 221 -6.45 -12.12 19.14
N PRO A 222 -5.52 -12.07 20.12
CA PRO A 222 -5.88 -11.75 21.49
C PRO A 222 -6.51 -10.36 21.64
N ILE A 223 -6.03 -9.37 20.88
CA ILE A 223 -6.60 -8.02 20.89
C ILE A 223 -8.06 -8.08 20.47
N VAL A 224 -8.39 -8.77 19.38
CA VAL A 224 -9.79 -8.88 18.92
C VAL A 224 -10.64 -9.70 19.87
N GLU A 225 -10.13 -10.85 20.33
CA GLU A 225 -10.85 -11.74 21.26
C GLU A 225 -11.23 -11.06 22.58
N GLN A 226 -10.42 -10.10 23.04
CA GLN A 226 -10.71 -9.36 24.26
C GLN A 226 -12.00 -8.52 24.18
N TYR A 227 -12.47 -8.22 22.96
CA TYR A 227 -13.70 -7.44 22.73
C TYR A 227 -14.86 -8.27 22.18
N THR A 228 -14.61 -9.48 21.68
CA THR A 228 -15.67 -10.39 21.19
C THR A 228 -16.09 -11.44 22.20
N LYS A 229 -15.28 -11.77 23.22
CA LYS A 229 -15.70 -12.65 24.30
C LYS A 229 -16.73 -11.93 25.19
N PRO A 230 -17.90 -12.56 25.48
CA PRO A 230 -18.85 -11.99 26.43
C PRO A 230 -18.17 -11.88 27.80
N LYS A 231 -18.32 -10.71 28.44
CA LYS A 231 -18.02 -10.56 29.86
C LYS A 231 -19.07 -11.28 30.70
#